data_AF-A0A9P9D9Q4-F1
#
_entry.id   AF-A0A9P9D9Q4-F1
#
_cell.length_a   1.000
_cell.length_b   1.000
_cell.length_c   1.000
_cell.angle_alpha   90.00
_cell.angle_beta   90.00
_cell.angle_gamma   90.00
#
_symmetry.space_group_name_H-M   'P 1'
#
loop_
_entity.id
_entity.type
_entity.pdbx_description
1 polymer ?
#
loop_
_entity_poly.entity_id
_entity_poly.type
_entity_poly.pdbx_seq_one_letter_code
_entity_poly.pdbx_strand_id
1 'polypeptide(L)'
;MPRIPLLLLATLLPLLPTPVTVSATCYWPTGNATYTRDLTEHMPCSNDTTSPLSTICCALNRTNPSGGDKIYGRTNDECLPNGICRNRVLDHGTMQVSYWRETCTSKDWKTGLCLDVCSDDWTSGNGTTGAVMTPCDGTERSLKWCCGINTECCNDPAKVKTLPFEFRGALPNTASSTPRPLTSATGLPSGTPTTLSANRNEGGGGGLSTGAKAGIGVGAAVGALVLIALGFLIARKTAAKKNSNNNNKGDGNGDVYASEQGSTMIGSPQPQPAVIEKQVYRHEMEHQQRAELAYSPARPEAGRKQTPSYELS
;
A
#
# COMPACT_ATOMS: atom_id res chain seq x y z
N MET A 1 4.84 -29.30 66.75
CA MET A 1 5.09 -29.26 65.28
C MET A 1 4.44 -27.99 64.74
N PRO A 2 5.21 -26.98 64.32
CA PRO A 2 4.66 -25.71 63.84
C PRO A 2 4.27 -25.81 62.35
N ARG A 3 3.17 -25.15 61.99
CA ARG A 3 2.62 -25.06 60.63
C ARG A 3 3.30 -23.90 59.88
N ILE A 4 3.91 -24.19 58.74
CA ILE A 4 4.51 -23.19 57.85
C ILE A 4 3.40 -22.64 56.93
N PRO A 5 3.16 -21.32 56.88
CA PRO A 5 2.17 -20.74 55.98
C PRO A 5 2.73 -20.67 54.56
N LEU A 6 1.97 -21.21 53.61
CA LEU A 6 2.24 -21.20 52.18
C LEU A 6 2.11 -19.75 51.67
N LEU A 7 3.24 -19.06 51.53
CA LEU A 7 3.34 -17.72 50.94
C LEU A 7 2.95 -17.78 49.46
N LEU A 8 1.82 -17.16 49.11
CA LEU A 8 1.38 -16.89 47.75
C LEU A 8 2.39 -15.97 47.05
N LEU A 9 3.28 -16.57 46.27
CA LEU A 9 4.15 -15.86 45.34
C LEU A 9 3.28 -15.38 44.15
N ALA A 10 2.72 -14.18 44.26
CA ALA A 10 2.08 -13.50 43.14
C ALA A 10 3.16 -13.13 42.12
N THR A 11 3.34 -13.97 41.11
CA THR A 11 4.24 -13.70 39.98
C THR A 11 3.71 -12.49 39.20
N LEU A 12 4.31 -11.32 39.45
CA LEU A 12 4.22 -10.16 38.56
C LEU A 12 4.85 -10.56 37.22
N LEU A 13 4.03 -11.00 36.28
CA LEU A 13 4.43 -11.12 34.88
C LEU A 13 4.55 -9.69 34.33
N PRO A 14 5.75 -9.21 33.92
CA PRO A 14 5.85 -7.91 33.27
C PRO A 14 5.07 -7.99 31.97
N LEU A 15 4.06 -7.13 31.80
CA LEU A 15 3.42 -6.90 30.51
C LEU A 15 4.51 -6.37 29.57
N LEU A 16 5.13 -7.24 28.77
CA LEU A 16 5.96 -6.79 27.66
C LEU A 16 5.04 -6.06 26.68
N PRO A 17 5.33 -4.79 26.33
CA PRO A 17 4.55 -4.08 25.32
C PRO A 17 4.66 -4.85 24.01
N THR A 18 3.53 -5.36 23.54
CA THR A 18 3.45 -5.96 22.21
C THR A 18 3.80 -4.87 21.18
N PRO A 19 4.74 -5.12 20.25
CA PRO A 19 5.08 -4.14 19.24
C PRO A 19 3.82 -3.80 18.45
N VAL A 20 3.41 -2.53 18.50
CA VAL A 20 2.32 -2.03 17.68
C VAL A 20 2.88 -1.88 16.27
N THR A 21 2.62 -2.87 15.42
CA THR A 21 2.87 -2.74 13.98
C THR A 21 1.86 -1.75 13.42
N VAL A 22 2.30 -0.50 13.23
CA VAL A 22 1.50 0.49 12.51
C VAL A 22 1.53 0.10 11.03
N SER A 23 0.47 -0.56 10.57
CA SER A 23 0.26 -0.77 9.13
C SER A 23 -0.24 0.54 8.53
N ALA A 24 0.45 1.07 7.53
CA ALA A 24 0.01 2.27 6.83
C ALA A 24 -1.08 1.90 5.81
N THR A 25 -2.22 2.58 5.86
CA THR A 25 -3.27 2.45 4.85
C THR A 25 -2.86 3.19 3.58
N CYS A 26 -3.05 2.56 2.42
CA CYS A 26 -2.78 3.17 1.12
C CYS A 26 -4.09 3.61 0.44
N TYR A 27 -4.05 4.75 -0.22
CA TYR A 27 -5.16 5.47 -0.83
C TYR A 27 -4.93 5.70 -2.32
N TRP A 28 -6.01 5.63 -3.09
CA TRP A 28 -6.05 6.00 -4.50
C TRP A 28 -6.01 7.54 -4.67
N PRO A 29 -5.72 8.06 -5.88
CA PRO A 29 -5.76 9.50 -6.19
C PRO A 29 -7.07 10.21 -5.80
N THR A 30 -8.18 9.48 -5.83
CA THR A 30 -9.50 9.97 -5.38
C THR A 30 -9.59 10.20 -3.86
N GLY A 31 -8.57 9.78 -3.10
CA GLY A 31 -8.57 9.78 -1.63
C GLY A 31 -9.33 8.60 -1.01
N ASN A 32 -9.88 7.70 -1.82
CA ASN A 32 -10.50 6.49 -1.30
C ASN A 32 -9.42 5.48 -0.89
N ALA A 33 -9.63 4.78 0.22
CA ALA A 33 -8.74 3.69 0.61
C ALA A 33 -8.76 2.59 -0.45
N THR A 34 -7.63 1.89 -0.59
CA THR A 34 -7.59 0.61 -1.29
C THR A 34 -8.64 -0.34 -0.73
N TYR A 35 -9.27 -1.13 -1.59
CA TYR A 35 -10.37 -2.01 -1.22
C TYR A 35 -10.05 -3.46 -1.63
N THR A 36 -10.79 -4.39 -1.05
CA THR A 36 -10.68 -5.84 -1.34
C THR A 36 -9.27 -6.37 -1.13
N ARG A 37 -8.59 -6.80 -2.19
CA ARG A 37 -7.30 -7.46 -2.15
C ARG A 37 -6.13 -6.46 -2.06
N ASP A 38 -6.28 -5.29 -2.67
CA ASP A 38 -5.27 -4.24 -2.67
C ASP A 38 -5.02 -3.69 -1.25
N LEU A 39 -6.04 -3.76 -0.38
CA LEU A 39 -5.92 -3.36 1.03
C LEU A 39 -4.82 -4.11 1.79
N THR A 40 -4.55 -5.36 1.42
CA THR A 40 -3.54 -6.21 2.08
C THR A 40 -2.28 -6.40 1.24
N GLU A 41 -2.37 -6.22 -0.08
CA GLU A 41 -1.25 -6.37 -1.00
C GLU A 41 -0.37 -5.11 -1.06
N HIS A 42 -0.96 -3.92 -0.96
CA HIS A 42 -0.24 -2.66 -1.06
C HIS A 42 0.39 -2.26 0.27
N MET A 43 1.69 -1.96 0.24
CA MET A 43 2.47 -1.51 1.39
C MET A 43 3.39 -0.36 0.99
N PRO A 44 3.81 0.49 1.95
CA PRO A 44 4.81 1.52 1.71
C PRO A 44 6.11 0.95 1.15
N CYS A 45 6.70 1.67 0.20
CA CYS A 45 8.00 1.32 -0.38
C CYS A 45 9.17 1.43 0.60
N SER A 46 9.00 2.18 1.69
CA SER A 46 9.97 2.31 2.77
C SER A 46 9.26 2.33 4.12
N ASN A 47 9.82 1.59 5.08
CA ASN A 47 9.41 1.68 6.49
C ASN A 47 10.06 2.86 7.21
N ASP A 48 11.14 3.42 6.65
CA ASP A 48 11.76 4.64 7.14
C ASP A 48 10.92 5.84 6.73
N THR A 49 10.26 6.47 7.70
CA THR A 49 9.38 7.62 7.50
C THR A 49 10.11 8.90 7.10
N THR A 50 11.45 8.92 7.17
CA THR A 50 12.27 10.01 6.63
C THR A 50 12.52 9.86 5.13
N SER A 51 12.32 8.66 4.59
CA SER A 51 12.38 8.41 3.16
C SER A 51 11.09 8.90 2.50
N PRO A 52 11.17 9.71 1.43
CA PRO A 52 9.98 10.10 0.67
C PRO A 52 9.26 8.90 0.03
N LEU A 53 9.92 7.74 -0.10
CA LEU A 53 9.27 6.52 -0.55
C LEU A 53 8.34 5.90 0.51
N SER A 54 8.38 6.33 1.78
CA SER A 54 7.42 5.85 2.78
C SER A 54 5.99 6.32 2.53
N THR A 55 5.81 7.27 1.61
CA THR A 55 4.49 7.75 1.20
C THR A 55 3.98 7.10 -0.08
N ILE A 56 4.85 6.39 -0.80
CA ILE A 56 4.50 5.64 -2.00
C ILE A 56 4.14 4.21 -1.60
N CYS A 57 3.02 3.69 -2.12
CA CYS A 57 2.62 2.31 -1.90
C CYS A 57 2.63 1.51 -3.20
N CYS A 58 3.28 0.36 -3.19
CA CYS A 58 3.25 -0.64 -4.26
C CYS A 58 2.69 -1.96 -3.73
N ALA A 59 2.33 -2.90 -4.60
CA ALA A 59 1.86 -4.21 -4.19
C ALA A 59 3.01 -5.15 -3.82
N LEU A 60 3.53 -4.96 -2.62
CA LEU A 60 4.73 -5.62 -2.08
C LEU A 60 4.43 -6.87 -1.26
N ASN A 61 3.16 -7.11 -0.90
CA ASN A 61 2.74 -8.21 -0.02
C ASN A 61 1.98 -9.33 -0.74
N ARG A 62 2.31 -9.59 -2.00
CA ARG A 62 1.83 -10.75 -2.75
C ARG A 62 2.73 -11.96 -2.46
N THR A 63 2.15 -13.15 -2.60
CA THR A 63 2.84 -14.41 -2.35
C THR A 63 3.82 -14.79 -3.47
N ASN A 64 3.55 -14.37 -4.70
CA ASN A 64 4.44 -14.61 -5.84
C ASN A 64 5.50 -13.49 -5.88
N PRO A 65 6.81 -13.78 -5.79
CA PRO A 65 7.84 -12.75 -5.80
C PRO A 65 7.94 -12.04 -7.15
N SER A 66 8.62 -10.89 -7.18
CA SER A 66 8.88 -10.17 -8.44
C SER A 66 9.69 -11.03 -9.40
N GLY A 67 9.20 -11.17 -10.64
CA GLY A 67 9.77 -12.03 -11.67
C GLY A 67 9.34 -13.49 -11.60
N GLY A 68 8.43 -13.85 -10.68
CA GLY A 68 7.82 -15.18 -10.66
C GLY A 68 6.87 -15.42 -11.83
N ASP A 69 6.51 -16.68 -12.05
CA ASP A 69 5.61 -17.08 -13.13
C ASP A 69 4.16 -16.68 -12.83
N LYS A 70 3.47 -16.11 -13.82
CA LYS A 70 2.08 -15.67 -13.68
C LYS A 70 1.12 -16.80 -13.29
N ILE A 71 1.47 -18.06 -13.57
CA ILE A 71 0.65 -19.21 -13.16
C ILE A 71 0.50 -19.32 -11.64
N TYR A 72 1.44 -18.76 -10.87
CA TYR A 72 1.41 -18.71 -9.40
C TYR A 72 0.70 -17.47 -8.85
N GLY A 73 0.05 -16.69 -9.72
CA GLY A 73 -0.68 -15.48 -9.36
C GLY A 73 0.10 -14.20 -9.65
N ARG A 74 -0.38 -13.08 -9.09
CA ARG A 74 0.25 -11.76 -9.28
C ARG A 74 1.57 -11.68 -8.53
N THR A 75 2.61 -11.24 -9.23
CA THR A 75 3.95 -11.01 -8.69
C THR A 75 4.03 -9.75 -7.85
N ASN A 76 4.96 -9.71 -6.90
CA ASN A 76 5.31 -8.50 -6.15
C ASN A 76 5.87 -7.43 -7.08
N ASP A 77 5.47 -6.21 -6.79
CA ASP A 77 6.09 -5.03 -7.38
C ASP A 77 7.47 -4.79 -6.75
N GLU A 78 8.27 -3.96 -7.40
CA GLU A 78 9.51 -3.40 -6.90
C GLU A 78 9.42 -1.89 -6.94
N CYS A 79 9.75 -1.25 -5.82
CA CYS A 79 9.75 0.20 -5.73
C CYS A 79 10.96 0.79 -6.43
N LEU A 80 10.73 1.66 -7.41
CA LEU A 80 11.78 2.44 -8.04
C LEU A 80 12.07 3.72 -7.25
N PRO A 81 13.30 4.27 -7.33
CA PRO A 81 13.66 5.48 -6.59
C PRO A 81 12.78 6.70 -6.90
N ASN A 82 12.19 6.77 -8.09
CA ASN A 82 11.26 7.83 -8.51
C ASN A 82 9.80 7.63 -8.06
N GLY A 83 9.53 6.61 -7.24
CA GLY A 83 8.18 6.32 -6.72
C GLY A 83 7.28 5.53 -7.68
N ILE A 84 7.80 5.09 -8.82
CA ILE A 84 7.09 4.16 -9.71
C ILE A 84 7.21 2.72 -9.17
N CYS A 85 6.14 1.94 -9.31
CA CYS A 85 6.13 0.52 -9.02
C CYS A 85 6.44 -0.28 -10.29
N ARG A 86 7.55 -1.01 -10.31
CA ARG A 86 7.93 -1.92 -11.41
C ARG A 86 7.44 -3.32 -11.09
N ASN A 87 6.59 -3.87 -11.95
CA ASN A 87 6.18 -5.26 -11.83
C ASN A 87 6.86 -6.11 -12.91
N ARG A 88 7.56 -7.18 -12.50
CA ARG A 88 8.17 -8.17 -13.39
C ARG A 88 7.38 -9.47 -13.29
N VAL A 89 6.96 -10.00 -14.43
CA VAL A 89 6.17 -11.24 -14.51
C VAL A 89 6.82 -12.15 -15.54
N LEU A 90 7.03 -13.41 -15.19
CA LEU A 90 7.38 -14.43 -16.18
C LEU A 90 6.09 -14.98 -16.80
N ASP A 91 5.93 -14.80 -18.11
CA ASP A 91 4.76 -15.24 -18.88
C ASP A 91 5.21 -16.19 -19.99
N HIS A 92 4.88 -17.48 -19.87
CA HIS A 92 5.31 -18.54 -20.80
C HIS A 92 6.81 -18.49 -21.11
N GLY A 93 7.65 -18.31 -20.08
CA GLY A 93 9.10 -18.22 -20.23
C GLY A 93 9.62 -16.85 -20.70
N THR A 94 8.74 -15.88 -20.99
CA THR A 94 9.13 -14.51 -21.40
C THR A 94 8.94 -13.54 -20.24
N MET A 95 10.00 -12.82 -19.88
CA MET A 95 9.94 -11.78 -18.85
C MET A 95 9.22 -10.54 -19.39
N GLN A 96 8.08 -10.22 -18.80
CA GLN A 96 7.32 -9.01 -19.05
C GLN A 96 7.58 -8.00 -17.92
N VAL A 97 7.76 -6.73 -18.28
CA VAL A 97 7.96 -5.64 -17.33
C VAL A 97 6.89 -4.59 -17.56
N SER A 98 6.23 -4.18 -16.48
CA SER A 98 5.25 -3.09 -16.50
C SER A 98 5.58 -2.10 -15.39
N TYR A 99 5.23 -0.84 -15.61
CA TYR A 99 5.46 0.24 -14.66
C TYR A 99 4.14 0.89 -14.30
N TRP A 100 3.98 1.21 -13.02
CA TRP A 100 2.71 1.68 -12.49
C TRP A 100 2.93 2.85 -11.55
N ARG A 101 2.06 3.85 -11.69
CA ARG A 101 1.74 4.75 -10.59
C ARG A 101 0.61 4.09 -9.80
N GLU A 102 0.93 3.65 -8.59
CA GLU A 102 0.02 2.93 -7.70
C GLU A 102 -0.64 3.87 -6.66
N THR A 103 -0.56 3.55 -5.38
CA THR A 103 -1.28 4.23 -4.30
C THR A 103 -0.34 5.02 -3.41
N CYS A 104 -0.90 5.78 -2.47
CA CYS A 104 -0.15 6.65 -1.58
C CYS A 104 -0.63 6.50 -0.13
N THR A 105 0.24 6.66 0.87
CA THR A 105 -0.19 6.64 2.27
C THR A 105 -0.95 7.89 2.69
N SER A 106 -0.85 8.98 1.91
CA SER A 106 -1.65 10.18 2.12
C SER A 106 -2.98 10.09 1.36
N LYS A 107 -4.06 10.42 2.07
CA LYS A 107 -5.39 10.58 1.46
C LYS A 107 -5.44 11.81 0.53
N ASP A 108 -4.70 12.85 0.88
CA ASP A 108 -4.61 14.08 0.08
C ASP A 108 -3.39 14.03 -0.83
N TRP A 109 -3.65 13.80 -2.11
CA TRP A 109 -2.63 13.73 -3.16
C TRP A 109 -2.07 15.09 -3.55
N LYS A 110 -2.74 16.19 -3.18
CA LYS A 110 -2.30 17.56 -3.45
C LYS A 110 -1.25 18.07 -2.48
N THR A 111 -0.95 17.30 -1.43
CA THR A 111 0.16 17.57 -0.50
C THR A 111 1.53 17.49 -1.15
N GLY A 112 1.64 16.89 -2.34
CA GLY A 112 2.90 16.58 -3.01
C GLY A 112 3.63 15.36 -2.42
N LEU A 113 3.11 14.75 -1.36
CA LEU A 113 3.66 13.52 -0.79
C LEU A 113 3.38 12.29 -1.65
N CYS A 114 2.47 12.40 -2.61
CA CYS A 114 2.10 11.32 -3.53
C CYS A 114 2.64 11.59 -4.93
N LEU A 115 2.89 10.53 -5.69
CA LEU A 115 3.24 10.63 -7.12
C LEU A 115 1.98 10.96 -7.95
N ASP A 116 1.55 12.24 -7.92
CA ASP A 116 0.35 12.73 -8.60
C ASP A 116 0.56 12.95 -10.10
N VAL A 117 0.78 11.86 -10.84
CA VAL A 117 0.84 11.83 -12.31
C VAL A 117 -0.15 10.83 -12.86
N CYS A 118 -0.61 11.06 -14.10
CA CYS A 118 -1.57 10.18 -14.77
C CYS A 118 -2.89 9.98 -14.00
N SER A 119 -3.28 10.97 -13.20
CA SER A 119 -4.51 10.97 -12.39
C SER A 119 -5.77 11.31 -13.19
N ASP A 120 -5.59 11.77 -14.42
CA ASP A 120 -6.63 12.15 -15.35
C ASP A 120 -7.34 10.94 -16.00
N ASP A 121 -8.62 11.14 -16.33
CA ASP A 121 -9.57 10.10 -16.72
C ASP A 121 -9.15 9.23 -17.91
N TRP A 122 -8.22 9.71 -18.74
CA TRP A 122 -7.99 9.17 -20.07
C TRP A 122 -7.28 7.81 -20.12
N THR A 123 -6.58 7.40 -19.05
CA THR A 123 -5.75 6.16 -19.08
C THR A 123 -5.80 5.28 -17.83
N SER A 124 -6.50 5.70 -16.77
CA SER A 124 -6.29 5.17 -15.41
C SER A 124 -7.57 4.84 -14.63
N GLY A 125 -8.74 4.83 -15.29
CA GLY A 125 -10.02 4.52 -14.63
C GLY A 125 -10.38 5.54 -13.52
N ASN A 126 -10.37 6.83 -13.84
CA ASN A 126 -10.85 7.92 -12.96
C ASN A 126 -10.12 7.97 -11.58
N GLY A 127 -8.84 7.61 -11.55
CA GLY A 127 -8.03 7.64 -10.32
C GLY A 127 -8.51 6.69 -9.22
N THR A 128 -9.24 5.63 -9.59
CA THR A 128 -9.68 4.55 -8.67
C THR A 128 -8.82 3.30 -8.78
N THR A 129 -7.88 3.28 -9.72
CA THR A 129 -6.95 2.17 -9.97
C THR A 129 -5.54 2.69 -10.27
N GLY A 130 -4.56 1.78 -10.28
CA GLY A 130 -3.21 2.09 -10.70
C GLY A 130 -3.17 2.54 -12.15
N ALA A 131 -2.28 3.48 -12.47
CA ALA A 131 -2.07 3.93 -13.84
C ALA A 131 -0.84 3.25 -14.43
N VAL A 132 -1.00 2.60 -15.58
CA VAL A 132 0.15 2.12 -16.35
C VAL A 132 0.99 3.32 -16.79
N MET A 133 2.29 3.18 -16.71
CA MET A 133 3.25 4.15 -17.21
C MET A 133 4.21 3.49 -18.19
N THR A 134 4.58 4.19 -19.25
CA THR A 134 5.53 3.71 -20.26
C THR A 134 6.73 4.66 -20.34
N PRO A 135 7.97 4.20 -20.12
CA PRO A 135 9.15 5.05 -20.22
C PRO A 135 9.46 5.37 -21.68
N CYS A 136 9.74 6.63 -21.97
CA CYS A 136 10.04 7.09 -23.33
C CYS A 136 11.38 6.61 -23.88
N ASP A 137 12.36 6.35 -23.01
CA ASP A 137 13.66 5.80 -23.41
C ASP A 137 13.75 4.26 -23.27
N GLY A 138 12.65 3.61 -22.88
CA GLY A 138 12.58 2.17 -22.66
C GLY A 138 13.23 1.70 -21.35
N THR A 139 13.68 2.60 -20.48
CA THR A 139 14.37 2.27 -19.23
C THR A 139 13.56 2.67 -18.00
N GLU A 140 13.77 1.96 -16.90
CA GLU A 140 13.18 2.31 -15.58
C GLU A 140 13.67 3.66 -15.03
N ARG A 141 14.74 4.20 -15.62
CA ARG A 141 15.34 5.48 -15.23
C ARG A 141 14.91 6.61 -16.17
N SER A 142 13.92 6.40 -17.03
CA SER A 142 13.44 7.46 -17.90
C SER A 142 13.09 8.71 -17.11
N LEU A 143 13.46 9.87 -17.65
CA LEU A 143 12.95 11.15 -17.14
C LEU A 143 11.59 11.49 -17.73
N LYS A 144 11.18 10.82 -18.81
CA LYS A 144 9.95 11.08 -19.57
C LYS A 144 9.07 9.84 -19.60
N TRP A 145 7.81 10.00 -19.21
CA TRP A 145 6.87 8.89 -19.10
C TRP A 145 5.55 9.23 -19.78
N CYS A 146 4.98 8.24 -20.45
CA CYS A 146 3.61 8.28 -20.91
C CYS A 146 2.67 7.61 -19.93
N CYS A 147 1.48 8.17 -19.80
CA CYS A 147 0.36 7.51 -19.15
C CYS A 147 -0.25 6.52 -20.16
N GLY A 148 -0.42 5.26 -19.75
CA GLY A 148 -0.84 4.15 -20.62
C GLY A 148 0.32 3.30 -21.14
N ILE A 149 0.00 2.39 -22.06
CA ILE A 149 0.91 1.34 -22.58
C ILE A 149 1.76 1.77 -23.80
N ASN A 150 1.51 2.96 -24.36
CA ASN A 150 2.15 3.43 -25.59
C ASN A 150 3.17 4.55 -25.32
N THR A 151 4.13 4.71 -26.23
CA THR A 151 5.14 5.79 -26.23
C THR A 151 4.77 6.98 -27.12
N GLU A 152 3.55 7.02 -27.67
CA GLU A 152 3.11 8.07 -28.59
C GLU A 152 3.18 9.48 -27.98
N CYS A 153 2.99 9.59 -26.66
CA CYS A 153 3.03 10.86 -25.97
C CYS A 153 4.47 11.44 -25.85
N CYS A 154 5.52 10.65 -26.08
CA CYS A 154 6.90 11.02 -25.76
C CYS A 154 7.42 12.24 -26.52
N ASN A 155 6.83 12.51 -27.68
CA ASN A 155 7.16 13.66 -28.53
C ASN A 155 6.25 14.87 -28.27
N ASP A 156 5.22 14.73 -27.45
CA ASP A 156 4.26 15.78 -27.13
C ASP A 156 4.52 16.32 -25.70
N PRO A 157 5.12 17.51 -25.55
CA PRO A 157 5.45 18.07 -24.25
C PRO A 157 4.23 18.35 -23.37
N ALA A 158 3.02 18.44 -23.95
CA ALA A 158 1.79 18.63 -23.18
C ALA A 158 1.27 17.32 -22.56
N LYS A 159 1.63 16.17 -23.13
CA LYS A 159 1.15 14.85 -22.69
C LYS A 159 2.19 14.08 -21.89
N VAL A 160 3.47 14.22 -22.22
CA VAL A 160 4.56 13.54 -21.51
C VAL A 160 4.69 14.03 -20.07
N LYS A 161 4.90 13.10 -19.14
CA LYS A 161 5.17 13.40 -17.73
C LYS A 161 6.66 13.35 -17.48
N THR A 162 7.20 14.42 -16.90
CA THR A 162 8.61 14.46 -16.51
C THR A 162 8.74 14.09 -15.05
N LEU A 163 9.51 13.03 -14.75
CA LEU A 163 9.75 12.56 -13.40
C LEU A 163 11.25 12.67 -13.07
N PRO A 164 11.61 13.07 -11.84
CA PRO A 164 13.00 12.98 -11.39
C PRO A 164 13.44 11.53 -11.24
N PHE A 165 14.75 11.27 -11.25
CA PHE A 165 15.29 9.93 -10.94
C PHE A 165 14.94 9.46 -9.53
N GLU A 166 14.81 10.39 -8.59
CA GLU A 166 14.48 10.14 -7.19
C GLU A 166 13.24 10.94 -6.80
N PHE A 167 12.28 10.27 -6.19
CA PHE A 167 11.12 10.91 -5.58
C PHE A 167 11.58 11.62 -4.33
N ARG A 168 11.26 12.91 -4.20
CA ARG A 168 11.67 13.74 -3.06
C ARG A 168 10.50 14.15 -2.17
N GLY A 169 9.37 13.43 -2.27
CA GLY A 169 8.17 13.72 -1.50
C GLY A 169 7.54 15.01 -2.00
N ALA A 170 6.94 15.77 -1.07
CA ALA A 170 6.39 17.10 -1.32
C ALA A 170 7.46 17.96 -1.98
N LEU A 171 7.46 17.96 -3.32
CA LEU A 171 8.11 19.00 -4.07
C LEU A 171 7.50 20.28 -3.51
N PRO A 172 8.29 21.20 -2.92
CA PRO A 172 7.76 22.50 -2.60
C PRO A 172 7.09 22.96 -3.89
N ASN A 173 5.85 23.42 -3.78
CA ASN A 173 5.03 23.88 -4.88
C ASN A 173 5.66 25.17 -5.44
N THR A 174 6.91 25.11 -5.91
CA THR A 174 7.53 26.09 -6.77
C THR A 174 6.83 25.93 -8.09
N ALA A 175 5.66 26.58 -8.15
CA ALA A 175 4.92 26.88 -9.35
C ALA A 175 5.91 27.13 -10.48
N SER A 176 5.74 26.40 -11.59
CA SER A 176 6.13 26.78 -12.94
C SER A 176 7.12 27.94 -12.99
N SER A 177 8.38 27.70 -12.63
CA SER A 177 9.44 28.61 -13.03
C SER A 177 9.59 28.40 -14.53
N THR A 178 8.83 29.17 -15.31
CA THR A 178 9.14 29.45 -16.71
C THR A 178 10.65 29.64 -16.77
N PRO A 179 11.40 28.86 -17.58
CA PRO A 179 12.84 29.02 -17.67
C PRO A 179 13.10 30.46 -18.14
N ARG A 180 13.52 31.32 -17.19
CA ARG A 180 13.93 32.68 -17.49
C ARG A 180 15.19 32.55 -18.33
N PRO A 181 15.25 33.08 -19.56
CA PRO A 181 16.42 32.95 -20.39
C PRO A 181 17.64 33.49 -19.65
N LEU A 182 18.68 32.65 -19.52
CA LEU A 182 19.98 33.02 -18.96
C LEU A 182 20.56 34.16 -19.80
N THR A 183 20.39 35.39 -19.34
CA THR A 183 21.17 36.52 -19.85
C THR A 183 22.52 36.44 -19.16
N SER A 184 23.56 36.06 -19.90
CA SER A 184 24.95 36.16 -19.44
C SER A 184 25.29 37.62 -19.17
N ALA A 185 25.30 38.01 -17.90
CA ALA A 185 25.90 39.25 -17.46
C ALA A 185 27.21 38.94 -16.75
N THR A 186 28.31 39.13 -17.48
CA THR A 186 29.67 39.17 -16.96
C THR A 186 29.82 40.39 -16.07
N GLY A 187 30.04 40.19 -14.77
CA GLY A 187 30.30 41.29 -13.83
C GLY A 187 30.78 40.79 -12.47
N LEU A 188 32.09 40.86 -12.25
CA LEU A 188 32.75 40.92 -10.93
C LEU A 188 33.26 42.36 -10.72
N PRO A 189 33.69 42.79 -9.51
CA PRO A 189 33.43 42.26 -8.16
C PRO A 189 33.09 43.37 -7.12
N SER A 190 32.96 42.96 -5.84
CA SER A 190 33.35 43.69 -4.60
C SER A 190 32.22 44.08 -3.64
N GLY A 191 32.33 43.61 -2.40
CA GLY A 191 31.54 44.05 -1.25
C GLY A 191 31.44 43.04 -0.09
N THR A 192 32.45 42.98 0.78
CA THR A 192 32.32 42.72 2.23
C THR A 192 31.58 43.91 2.88
N PRO A 193 30.95 43.86 4.09
CA PRO A 193 31.08 42.94 5.25
C PRO A 193 29.69 42.40 5.75
N THR A 194 29.53 41.54 6.76
CA THR A 194 29.46 41.91 8.19
C THR A 194 29.08 40.66 9.02
N THR A 195 29.86 40.39 10.04
CA THR A 195 29.58 39.47 11.17
C THR A 195 28.55 40.08 12.12
N LEU A 196 27.49 39.35 12.46
CA LEU A 196 26.66 39.64 13.65
C LEU A 196 26.38 38.36 14.44
N SER A 197 26.70 38.49 15.73
CA SER A 197 26.66 37.48 16.78
C SER A 197 25.25 37.14 17.25
N ALA A 198 25.13 35.88 17.70
CA ALA A 198 24.35 35.37 18.83
C ALA A 198 23.09 36.12 19.29
N ASN A 199 21.97 35.38 19.31
CA ASN A 199 21.13 35.40 20.51
C ASN A 199 20.54 34.02 20.80
N ARG A 200 20.91 33.47 21.96
CA ARG A 200 20.23 32.36 22.62
C ARG A 200 18.92 32.90 23.17
N ASN A 201 17.82 32.17 23.02
CA ASN A 201 16.86 32.12 24.10
C ASN A 201 16.17 30.77 24.15
N GLU A 202 16.43 30.10 25.27
CA GLU A 202 15.75 28.92 25.76
C GLU A 202 14.27 29.25 26.04
N GLY A 203 13.42 28.28 25.74
CA GLY A 203 12.00 28.31 26.04
C GLY A 203 11.42 26.91 25.83
N GLY A 204 12.00 25.94 26.54
CA GLY A 204 11.61 24.52 26.48
C GLY A 204 10.19 24.29 26.96
N GLY A 205 9.23 24.37 26.05
CA GLY A 205 7.89 23.82 26.22
C GLY A 205 7.80 22.51 25.45
N GLY A 206 8.25 21.41 26.06
CA GLY A 206 8.12 20.05 25.50
C GLY A 206 6.66 19.61 25.45
N GLY A 207 5.88 20.18 24.53
CA GLY A 207 4.52 19.78 24.27
C GLY A 207 4.51 18.47 23.49
N LEU A 208 3.80 17.46 24.02
CA LEU A 208 3.53 16.21 23.31
C LEU A 208 2.99 16.53 21.91
N SER A 209 3.58 15.89 20.89
CA SER A 209 3.14 16.00 19.49
C SER A 209 1.63 15.84 19.39
N THR A 210 0.99 16.59 18.49
CA THR A 210 -0.46 16.56 18.26
C THR A 210 -0.99 15.13 18.09
N GLY A 211 -0.20 14.25 17.46
CA GLY A 211 -0.52 12.82 17.34
C GLY A 211 -0.56 12.08 18.68
N ALA A 212 0.35 12.39 19.60
CA ALA A 212 0.35 11.79 20.94
C ALA A 212 -0.85 12.25 21.78
N LYS A 213 -1.28 13.52 21.64
CA LYS A 213 -2.48 14.04 22.31
C LYS A 213 -3.76 13.39 21.78
N ALA A 214 -3.85 13.17 20.48
CA ALA A 214 -5.00 12.50 19.87
C ALA A 214 -5.09 11.02 20.28
N GLY A 215 -3.95 10.32 20.35
CA GLY A 215 -3.90 8.90 20.73
C GLY A 215 -4.40 8.62 22.16
N ILE A 216 -4.04 9.47 23.12
CA ILE A 216 -4.47 9.30 24.53
C ILE A 216 -5.99 9.45 24.67
N GLY A 217 -6.60 10.38 23.93
CA GLY A 217 -8.05 10.62 23.99
C GLY A 217 -8.88 9.41 23.55
N VAL A 218 -8.52 8.78 22.43
CA VAL A 218 -9.26 7.62 21.91
C VAL A 218 -9.02 6.38 22.77
N GLY A 219 -7.77 6.16 23.22
CA GLY A 219 -7.42 5.02 24.06
C GLY A 219 -8.18 4.99 25.39
N ALA A 220 -8.33 6.14 26.05
CA ALA A 220 -9.04 6.23 27.32
C ALA A 220 -10.54 5.89 27.19
N ALA A 221 -11.19 6.35 26.13
CA ALA A 221 -12.61 6.09 25.89
C ALA A 221 -12.88 4.59 25.63
N VAL A 222 -12.07 3.96 24.77
CA VAL A 222 -12.22 2.52 24.47
C VAL A 222 -11.89 1.67 25.71
N GLY A 223 -10.83 2.02 26.45
CA GLY A 223 -10.47 1.32 27.68
C GLY A 223 -11.57 1.35 28.75
N ALA A 224 -12.21 2.51 28.95
CA ALA A 224 -13.31 2.65 29.90
C ALA A 224 -14.51 1.76 29.54
N LEU A 225 -14.89 1.70 28.25
CA LEU A 225 -16.00 0.85 27.79
C LEU A 225 -15.73 -0.65 28.04
N VAL A 226 -14.49 -1.10 27.80
CA VAL A 226 -14.10 -2.49 28.07
C VAL A 226 -14.17 -2.81 29.57
N LEU A 227 -13.72 -1.90 30.44
CA LEU A 227 -13.80 -2.10 31.90
C LEU A 227 -15.25 -2.15 32.41
N ILE A 228 -16.14 -1.32 31.86
CA ILE A 228 -17.57 -1.34 32.20
C ILE A 228 -18.21 -2.67 31.76
N ALA A 229 -17.93 -3.12 30.53
CA ALA A 229 -18.45 -4.39 30.03
C ALA A 229 -17.97 -5.59 30.88
N LEU A 230 -16.69 -5.58 31.28
CA LEU A 230 -16.13 -6.62 32.14
C LEU A 230 -16.76 -6.60 33.54
N GLY A 231 -16.93 -5.42 34.14
CA GLY A 231 -17.62 -5.26 35.43
C GLY A 231 -19.06 -5.78 35.38
N PHE A 232 -19.79 -5.47 34.31
CA PHE A 232 -21.16 -5.95 34.11
C PHE A 232 -21.24 -7.47 33.99
N LEU A 233 -20.32 -8.10 33.24
CA LEU A 233 -20.28 -9.56 33.10
C LEU A 233 -19.99 -10.27 34.44
N ILE A 234 -19.09 -9.71 35.26
CA ILE A 234 -18.79 -10.26 36.59
C ILE A 234 -19.99 -10.12 37.52
N ALA A 235 -20.63 -8.95 37.56
CA ALA A 235 -21.83 -8.72 38.37
C ALA A 235 -22.98 -9.66 38.00
N ARG A 236 -23.17 -9.92 36.70
CA ARG A 236 -24.20 -10.84 36.21
C ARG A 236 -23.92 -12.29 36.62
N LYS A 237 -22.65 -12.71 36.61
CA LYS A 237 -22.26 -14.07 37.04
C LYS A 237 -22.37 -14.26 38.56
N THR A 238 -22.11 -13.24 39.36
CA THR A 238 -22.22 -13.35 40.82
C THR A 238 -23.66 -13.25 41.32
N ALA A 239 -24.54 -12.50 40.63
CA ALA A 239 -25.96 -12.43 40.96
C ALA A 239 -26.68 -13.79 40.81
N ALA A 240 -26.30 -14.61 39.82
CA ALA A 240 -26.90 -15.92 39.59
C ALA A 240 -26.64 -16.95 40.71
N LYS A 241 -25.55 -16.78 41.50
CA LYS A 241 -25.20 -17.70 42.59
C LYS A 241 -25.89 -17.40 43.92
N LYS A 242 -26.61 -16.28 44.05
CA LYS A 242 -27.24 -15.89 45.33
C LYS A 242 -28.61 -16.54 45.57
N ASN A 243 -29.18 -17.23 44.60
CA ASN A 243 -30.50 -17.89 44.72
C ASN A 243 -30.46 -19.40 45.05
N SER A 244 -29.28 -20.00 45.21
CA SER A 244 -29.18 -21.46 45.44
C SER A 244 -28.94 -21.90 46.88
N ASN A 245 -29.05 -21.00 47.88
CA ASN A 245 -28.82 -21.37 49.29
C ASN A 245 -30.08 -21.43 50.17
N ASN A 246 -31.29 -21.41 49.59
CA ASN A 246 -32.55 -21.48 50.36
C ASN A 246 -33.44 -22.72 50.09
N ASN A 247 -33.07 -23.64 49.18
CA ASN A 247 -33.90 -24.82 48.88
C ASN A 247 -33.16 -26.13 49.16
N ASN A 248 -32.83 -26.37 50.42
CA ASN A 248 -32.45 -27.71 50.88
C ASN A 248 -33.58 -28.26 51.76
N LYS A 249 -34.68 -28.71 51.13
CA LYS A 249 -35.65 -29.64 51.72
C LYS A 249 -36.54 -30.29 50.65
N GLY A 250 -36.55 -31.64 50.63
CA GLY A 250 -37.49 -32.51 49.91
C GLY A 250 -36.88 -33.12 48.64
N ASP A 251 -36.45 -34.39 48.66
CA ASP A 251 -37.26 -35.61 48.35
C ASP A 251 -37.66 -35.64 46.86
N GLY A 252 -37.42 -36.62 46.00
CA GLY A 252 -37.15 -38.06 46.06
C GLY A 252 -37.69 -38.68 44.74
N ASN A 253 -37.30 -39.91 44.38
CA ASN A 253 -37.74 -40.77 43.25
C ASN A 253 -37.42 -40.30 41.81
N GLY A 254 -36.79 -41.10 40.92
CA GLY A 254 -37.31 -42.32 40.25
C GLY A 254 -37.78 -41.90 38.83
N ASP A 255 -37.51 -42.49 37.66
CA ASP A 255 -37.21 -43.86 37.20
C ASP A 255 -36.58 -43.72 35.77
N VAL A 256 -35.52 -44.44 35.40
CA VAL A 256 -35.51 -45.62 34.50
C VAL A 256 -36.63 -45.65 33.43
N TYR A 257 -36.28 -45.57 32.14
CA TYR A 257 -36.74 -46.48 31.06
C TYR A 257 -35.86 -46.37 29.81
N ALA A 258 -35.53 -47.53 29.25
CA ALA A 258 -34.90 -47.78 27.96
C ALA A 258 -35.93 -48.37 26.98
N SER A 259 -35.73 -48.23 25.67
CA SER A 259 -36.21 -49.10 24.56
C SER A 259 -36.12 -48.31 23.24
N GLU A 260 -35.30 -48.69 22.25
CA GLU A 260 -35.44 -49.74 21.21
C GLU A 260 -36.00 -49.23 19.87
N GLN A 261 -35.20 -49.50 18.83
CA GLN A 261 -35.53 -50.06 17.50
C GLN A 261 -36.56 -49.39 16.58
N GLY A 262 -36.12 -49.21 15.32
CA GLY A 262 -36.77 -49.94 14.22
C GLY A 262 -37.37 -49.13 13.07
N SER A 263 -36.84 -49.42 11.87
CA SER A 263 -37.52 -49.49 10.56
C SER A 263 -37.58 -48.30 9.59
N THR A 264 -36.72 -48.42 8.57
CA THR A 264 -37.00 -48.57 7.11
C THR A 264 -37.99 -47.66 6.35
N MET A 265 -37.50 -47.22 5.17
CA MET A 265 -38.12 -47.25 3.82
C MET A 265 -38.50 -45.91 3.12
N ILE A 266 -37.96 -45.79 1.89
CA ILE A 266 -38.45 -45.12 0.65
C ILE A 266 -38.27 -43.59 0.45
N GLY A 267 -37.24 -43.26 -0.34
CA GLY A 267 -37.32 -42.53 -1.61
C GLY A 267 -38.19 -41.28 -1.77
N SER A 268 -37.53 -40.13 -1.99
CA SER A 268 -38.01 -39.07 -2.89
C SER A 268 -36.84 -38.22 -3.39
N PRO A 269 -36.92 -37.62 -4.59
CA PRO A 269 -35.80 -36.97 -5.26
C PRO A 269 -35.40 -35.70 -4.53
N GLN A 270 -34.10 -35.60 -4.23
CA GLN A 270 -33.48 -34.43 -3.66
C GLN A 270 -33.58 -33.25 -4.66
N PRO A 271 -34.20 -32.11 -4.29
CA PRO A 271 -34.05 -30.88 -5.06
C PRO A 271 -32.59 -30.45 -4.93
N GLN A 272 -31.87 -30.44 -6.05
CA GLN A 272 -30.54 -29.83 -6.12
C GLN A 272 -30.68 -28.37 -5.67
N PRO A 273 -29.91 -27.90 -4.68
CA PRO A 273 -29.85 -26.48 -4.39
C PRO A 273 -29.29 -25.80 -5.64
N ALA A 274 -30.04 -24.82 -6.15
CA ALA A 274 -29.61 -23.97 -7.23
C ALA A 274 -28.19 -23.47 -6.93
N VAL A 275 -27.24 -23.94 -7.73
CA VAL A 275 -25.88 -23.39 -7.76
C VAL A 275 -26.06 -21.96 -8.23
N ILE A 276 -26.01 -21.02 -7.29
CA ILE A 276 -25.80 -19.61 -7.62
C ILE A 276 -24.36 -19.54 -8.14
N GLU A 277 -24.24 -19.76 -9.43
CA GLU A 277 -23.08 -19.42 -10.23
C GLU A 277 -22.89 -17.92 -10.07
N LYS A 278 -22.01 -17.54 -9.13
CA LYS A 278 -21.47 -16.20 -9.10
C LYS A 278 -20.79 -16.02 -10.45
N GLN A 279 -21.43 -15.25 -11.33
CA GLN A 279 -20.79 -14.58 -12.44
C GLN A 279 -19.63 -13.76 -11.87
N VAL A 280 -18.46 -14.40 -11.83
CA VAL A 280 -17.19 -13.72 -11.81
C VAL A 280 -17.19 -12.94 -13.11
N TYR A 281 -17.27 -11.61 -13.00
CA TYR A 281 -16.98 -10.70 -14.10
C TYR A 281 -15.56 -11.00 -14.58
N ARG A 282 -15.47 -11.92 -15.53
CA ARG A 282 -14.37 -12.05 -16.47
C ARG A 282 -14.47 -10.79 -17.30
N HIS A 283 -13.78 -9.74 -16.87
CA HIS A 283 -13.51 -8.63 -17.77
C HIS A 283 -12.59 -9.21 -18.84
N GLU A 284 -13.21 -9.66 -19.94
CA GLU A 284 -12.55 -9.88 -21.20
C GLU A 284 -11.84 -8.57 -21.53
N MET A 285 -10.53 -8.54 -21.26
CA MET A 285 -9.62 -7.70 -22.01
C MET A 285 -9.72 -8.25 -23.43
N GLU A 286 -10.65 -7.66 -24.19
CA GLU A 286 -10.76 -7.80 -25.62
C GLU A 286 -9.34 -7.71 -26.18
N HIS A 287 -8.89 -8.84 -26.72
CA HIS A 287 -7.71 -8.91 -27.57
C HIS A 287 -7.98 -7.96 -28.74
N GLN A 288 -7.62 -6.70 -28.58
CA GLN A 288 -7.51 -5.79 -29.70
C GLN A 288 -6.38 -6.34 -30.56
N GLN A 289 -6.82 -7.03 -31.60
CA GLN A 289 -6.09 -7.70 -32.66
C GLN A 289 -4.75 -7.02 -32.89
N ARG A 290 -3.69 -7.65 -32.36
CA ARG A 290 -2.34 -7.45 -32.86
C ARG A 290 -2.36 -7.95 -34.29
N ALA A 291 -2.57 -7.03 -35.23
CA ALA A 291 -2.28 -7.27 -36.63
C ALA A 291 -0.84 -7.81 -36.69
N GLU A 292 -0.69 -9.04 -37.17
CA GLU A 292 0.60 -9.60 -37.49
C GLU A 292 1.26 -8.70 -38.53
N LEU A 293 2.18 -7.84 -38.07
CA LEU A 293 3.18 -7.25 -38.95
C LEU A 293 4.14 -8.38 -39.29
N ALA A 294 3.99 -8.90 -40.52
CA ALA A 294 4.90 -9.85 -41.12
C ALA A 294 6.34 -9.35 -40.94
N TYR A 295 7.11 -10.10 -40.16
CA TYR A 295 8.55 -9.93 -40.03
C TYR A 295 9.20 -10.17 -41.40
N SER A 296 9.60 -9.08 -42.06
CA SER A 296 10.36 -9.12 -43.30
C SER A 296 11.84 -8.93 -42.97
N PRO A 297 12.71 -9.94 -43.16
CA PRO A 297 14.13 -9.79 -42.90
C PRO A 297 14.80 -9.03 -44.06
N ALA A 298 14.99 -7.72 -43.89
CA ALA A 298 15.83 -6.93 -44.79
C ALA A 298 17.32 -7.11 -44.42
N ARG A 299 18.08 -7.62 -45.40
CA ARG A 299 19.55 -7.65 -45.45
C ARG A 299 20.17 -6.29 -45.08
N PRO A 300 21.29 -6.26 -44.34
CA PRO A 300 22.12 -5.06 -44.28
C PRO A 300 23.06 -5.00 -45.50
N GLU A 301 22.82 -4.05 -46.40
CA GLU A 301 23.86 -3.58 -47.32
C GLU A 301 24.78 -2.58 -46.60
N ALA A 302 26.08 -2.89 -46.65
CA ALA A 302 27.15 -2.09 -46.12
C ALA A 302 27.39 -0.83 -46.98
N GLY A 303 26.86 0.31 -46.53
CA GLY A 303 27.18 1.63 -47.07
C GLY A 303 28.35 2.29 -46.33
N ARG A 304 29.57 2.07 -46.83
CA ARG A 304 30.81 2.71 -46.40
C ARG A 304 30.75 4.23 -46.67
N LYS A 305 30.61 5.07 -45.65
CA LYS A 305 30.85 6.52 -45.76
C LYS A 305 32.33 6.83 -45.47
N GLN A 306 33.01 7.38 -46.48
CA GLN A 306 34.34 7.98 -46.36
C GLN A 306 34.28 9.23 -45.50
N THR A 307 35.17 9.32 -44.52
CA THR A 307 35.48 10.53 -43.75
C THR A 307 36.48 11.40 -44.52
N PRO A 308 36.29 12.74 -44.60
CA PRO A 308 37.30 13.63 -45.15
C PRO A 308 38.45 13.84 -44.15
N SER A 309 39.67 13.65 -44.64
CA SER A 309 40.93 13.96 -43.95
C SER A 309 41.16 15.47 -44.03
N TYR A 310 41.39 16.12 -42.89
CA TYR A 310 41.93 17.47 -42.83
C TYR A 310 43.46 17.36 -42.77
N GLU A 311 44.15 17.88 -43.79
CA GLU A 311 45.59 18.16 -43.70
C GLU A 311 45.79 19.49 -42.96
N LEU A 312 46.70 19.48 -41.98
CA LEU A 312 47.32 20.68 -41.46
C LEU A 312 48.38 21.16 -42.47
N SER A 313 48.29 22.41 -42.89
CA SER A 313 49.41 23.25 -43.33
C SER A 313 49.07 24.71 -43.05
#